data_AF-A0A9W5U111-F1
#
_entry.id   AF-A0A9W5U111-F1
#
_cell.length_a   1.000
_cell.length_b   1.000
_cell.length_c   1.000
_cell.angle_alpha   90.00
_cell.angle_beta   90.00
_cell.angle_gamma   90.00
#
_symmetry.space_group_name_H-M   'P 1'
#
loop_
_entity.id
_entity.type
_entity.pdbx_description
1 polymer ?
#
loop_
_entity_poly.entity_id
_entity_poly.type
_entity_poly.pdbx_seq_one_letter_code
_entity_poly.pdbx_strand_id
1 'polypeptide(L)'
;MVAIHPVKLNKYRKTITILINIPKGKMKMLLKKPLTKVITASLLTGSILGMGTLSETVVHAASTEAATSHTTNQSAINTLHDIYNAADKGEMPGNVQGLKINNSTKKDVHHKLGDPEKVDNQFDLYGWEMGQPGYGFAYNKDNTISEIRNFGTGVERQTNLGGITPDLLGEQLGLADKILKVPGTDETDYVYKTGNYELHFVIGDNPVIDGFDQTVNHVNLTTGTNKTHLSSGTAAAKYLKHQLKMDNNEDIVFSDMGGDLETDKTGSYYTIKLTSKSMQKKGGTGTVGLYKVYQDGTYKLKN
;
A
#
# COMPACT_ATOMS: atom_id res chain seq x y z
N MET A 1 -31.98 50.20 18.10
CA MET A 1 -32.04 48.96 18.90
C MET A 1 -32.78 47.91 18.09
N VAL A 2 -32.07 46.91 17.55
CA VAL A 2 -32.66 45.75 16.89
C VAL A 2 -31.98 44.53 17.50
N ALA A 3 -32.76 43.68 18.15
CA ALA A 3 -32.32 42.53 18.91
C ALA A 3 -31.97 41.36 17.98
N ILE A 4 -30.75 40.84 18.10
CA ILE A 4 -30.29 39.64 17.42
C ILE A 4 -30.58 38.45 18.35
N HIS A 5 -31.45 37.54 17.93
CA HIS A 5 -31.68 36.27 18.60
C HIS A 5 -30.57 35.26 18.21
N PRO A 6 -30.01 34.50 19.18
CA PRO A 6 -29.04 33.45 18.86
C PRO A 6 -29.72 32.14 18.43
N VAL A 7 -29.34 31.61 17.26
CA VAL A 7 -29.74 30.28 16.78
C VAL A 7 -28.82 29.22 17.39
N LYS A 8 -29.42 28.26 18.10
CA LYS A 8 -28.77 27.06 18.65
C LYS A 8 -28.46 26.06 17.52
N LEU A 9 -27.20 25.69 17.31
CA LEU A 9 -26.82 24.52 16.50
C LEU A 9 -26.98 23.24 17.34
N ASN A 10 -27.89 22.35 16.94
CA ASN A 10 -28.10 21.06 17.59
C ASN A 10 -27.52 19.91 16.75
N LYS A 11 -26.42 19.36 17.28
CA LYS A 11 -26.00 17.95 17.35
C LYS A 11 -26.82 16.91 16.54
N TYR A 12 -26.26 16.38 15.44
CA TYR A 12 -26.61 15.06 14.90
C TYR A 12 -25.38 14.35 14.31
N ARG A 13 -24.77 13.43 15.07
CA ARG A 13 -23.94 12.34 14.54
C ARG A 13 -24.87 11.13 14.37
N LYS A 14 -25.07 10.65 13.14
CA LYS A 14 -25.75 9.38 12.86
C LYS A 14 -24.72 8.26 12.83
N THR A 15 -24.80 7.37 13.82
CA THR A 15 -24.12 6.07 13.85
C THR A 15 -24.88 5.12 12.91
N ILE A 16 -24.21 4.57 11.90
CA ILE A 16 -24.78 3.52 11.04
C ILE A 16 -24.39 2.17 11.65
N THR A 17 -25.37 1.50 12.26
CA THR A 17 -25.23 0.11 12.70
C THR A 17 -25.63 -0.80 11.55
N ILE A 18 -24.66 -1.49 10.94
CA ILE A 18 -24.93 -2.54 9.95
C ILE A 18 -25.15 -3.85 10.71
N LEU A 19 -26.41 -4.30 10.77
CA LEU A 19 -26.79 -5.63 11.24
C LEU A 19 -26.48 -6.65 10.13
N ILE A 20 -25.43 -7.44 10.30
CA ILE A 20 -25.15 -8.59 9.44
C ILE A 20 -25.98 -9.78 9.95
N ASN A 21 -26.93 -10.21 9.13
CA ASN A 21 -27.77 -11.39 9.37
C ASN A 21 -27.00 -12.66 8.93
N ILE A 22 -26.57 -13.48 9.88
CA ILE A 22 -25.86 -14.75 9.59
C ILE A 22 -26.88 -15.91 9.64
N PRO A 23 -27.02 -16.72 8.57
CA PRO A 23 -27.91 -17.87 8.57
C PRO A 23 -27.35 -19.01 9.43
N LYS A 24 -28.21 -19.59 10.29
CA LYS A 24 -27.88 -20.73 11.16
C LYS A 24 -27.74 -22.03 10.34
N GLY A 25 -26.51 -22.35 9.97
CA GLY A 25 -26.11 -23.68 9.47
C GLY A 25 -25.57 -24.56 10.58
N LYS A 26 -26.06 -25.81 10.67
CA LYS A 26 -25.81 -26.80 11.74
C LYS A 26 -24.32 -27.09 11.96
N MET A 27 -23.81 -26.79 13.16
CA MET A 27 -22.48 -27.25 13.61
C MET A 27 -22.64 -28.53 14.43
N LYS A 28 -22.04 -29.62 13.93
CA LYS A 28 -22.02 -30.95 14.54
C LYS A 28 -20.93 -30.98 15.62
N MET A 29 -21.28 -31.49 16.80
CA MET A 29 -20.44 -31.61 18.00
C MET A 29 -19.05 -32.20 17.74
N LEU A 30 -18.03 -31.57 18.32
CA LEU A 30 -16.78 -32.22 18.72
C LEU A 30 -16.41 -31.78 20.14
N LEU A 31 -16.36 -32.78 21.01
CA LEU A 31 -16.22 -32.75 22.46
C LEU A 31 -14.83 -32.18 22.87
N LYS A 32 -14.79 -31.07 23.63
CA LYS A 32 -13.57 -30.59 24.29
C LYS A 32 -13.64 -30.90 25.79
N LYS A 33 -12.72 -31.75 26.28
CA LYS A 33 -12.53 -32.04 27.71
C LYS A 33 -11.77 -30.87 28.38
N PRO A 34 -12.07 -30.51 29.65
CA PRO A 34 -11.30 -29.51 30.37
C PRO A 34 -10.03 -30.13 30.99
N LEU A 35 -8.89 -29.47 30.80
CA LEU A 35 -7.62 -29.81 31.45
C LEU A 35 -7.49 -28.98 32.74
N THR A 36 -7.68 -29.64 33.88
CA THR A 36 -7.48 -29.11 35.22
C THR A 36 -5.99 -28.87 35.49
N LYS A 37 -5.56 -27.62 35.71
CA LYS A 37 -4.24 -27.32 36.26
C LYS A 37 -4.35 -27.23 37.79
N VAL A 38 -3.75 -28.20 38.47
CA VAL A 38 -3.56 -28.23 39.91
C VAL A 38 -2.37 -27.33 40.26
N ILE A 39 -2.57 -26.36 41.16
CA ILE A 39 -1.49 -25.56 41.77
C ILE A 39 -1.08 -26.29 43.06
N THR A 40 0.14 -26.81 43.11
CA THR A 40 0.70 -27.42 44.31
C THR A 40 1.53 -26.39 45.07
N ALA A 41 1.02 -25.94 46.23
CA ALA A 41 1.77 -25.10 47.17
C ALA A 41 2.74 -25.97 47.98
N SER A 42 4.04 -25.63 47.95
CA SER A 42 5.05 -26.23 48.82
C SER A 42 5.18 -25.38 50.10
N LEU A 43 4.71 -25.91 51.22
CA LEU A 43 5.00 -25.40 52.56
C LEU A 43 6.41 -25.88 52.94
N LEU A 44 7.35 -24.96 53.15
CA LEU A 44 8.58 -25.24 53.88
C LEU A 44 8.53 -24.53 55.23
N THR A 45 8.25 -25.32 56.27
CA THR A 45 8.49 -24.98 57.66
C THR A 45 9.97 -25.19 57.99
N GLY A 46 10.60 -24.19 58.62
CA GLY A 46 11.95 -24.30 59.18
C GLY A 46 12.37 -23.04 59.92
N SER A 47 12.11 -22.98 61.22
CA SER A 47 12.40 -21.88 62.13
C SER A 47 13.88 -21.83 62.55
N ILE A 48 14.50 -20.64 62.65
CA ILE A 48 15.43 -20.31 63.75
C ILE A 48 15.58 -18.79 63.97
N LEU A 49 15.83 -18.49 65.25
CA LEU A 49 15.79 -17.22 65.98
C LEU A 49 16.89 -16.20 65.59
N GLY A 50 16.59 -14.90 65.71
CA GLY A 50 17.58 -13.82 65.69
C GLY A 50 16.96 -12.44 65.91
N MET A 51 17.24 -11.85 67.07
CA MET A 51 16.88 -10.48 67.48
C MET A 51 17.40 -9.40 66.52
N GLY A 52 16.64 -8.32 66.37
CA GLY A 52 17.19 -6.99 66.07
C GLY A 52 16.62 -6.34 64.82
N THR A 53 15.75 -5.34 65.05
CA THR A 53 15.47 -4.11 64.27
C THR A 53 15.72 -4.14 62.76
N LEU A 54 14.72 -3.71 61.96
CA LEU A 54 14.81 -2.54 61.06
C LEU A 54 13.56 -2.48 60.14
N SER A 55 13.01 -1.27 60.05
CA SER A 55 12.06 -0.71 59.06
C SER A 55 11.18 -1.63 58.22
N GLU A 56 9.87 -1.45 58.37
CA GLU A 56 8.89 -1.75 57.32
C GLU A 56 9.16 -0.87 56.10
N THR A 57 9.89 -1.38 55.12
CA THR A 57 9.75 -0.90 53.74
C THR A 57 8.57 -1.60 53.12
N VAL A 58 7.50 -0.84 52.88
CA VAL A 58 6.40 -1.21 52.00
C VAL A 58 6.98 -1.62 50.66
N VAL A 59 6.96 -2.92 50.36
CA VAL A 59 7.35 -3.42 49.04
C VAL A 59 6.19 -3.11 48.11
N HIS A 60 6.23 -1.94 47.48
CA HIS A 60 5.49 -1.66 46.26
C HIS A 60 6.00 -2.62 45.18
N ALA A 61 5.37 -3.79 45.06
CA ALA A 61 5.41 -4.59 43.84
C ALA A 61 4.47 -3.94 42.81
N ALA A 62 4.77 -2.70 42.43
CA ALA A 62 4.38 -2.17 41.14
C ALA A 62 5.48 -2.59 40.17
N SER A 63 5.40 -3.82 39.66
CA SER A 63 6.08 -4.15 38.41
C SER A 63 5.34 -3.38 37.33
N THR A 64 5.82 -2.16 37.13
CA THR A 64 5.74 -1.33 35.92
C THR A 64 5.42 -2.21 34.73
N GLU A 65 4.23 -2.04 34.16
CA GLU A 65 3.97 -2.47 32.79
C GLU A 65 5.13 -1.95 31.96
N ALA A 66 5.93 -2.88 31.43
CA ALA A 66 7.08 -2.56 30.63
C ALA A 66 6.61 -1.62 29.51
N ALA A 67 7.18 -0.42 29.50
CA ALA A 67 7.06 0.53 28.42
C ALA A 67 7.75 -0.06 27.18
N THR A 68 7.06 -0.97 26.48
CA THR A 68 7.49 -1.57 25.20
C THR A 68 6.74 -0.97 24.01
N SER A 69 6.34 0.31 24.05
CA SER A 69 5.47 0.90 23.01
C SER A 69 5.94 2.23 22.39
N HIS A 70 7.09 2.79 22.76
CA HIS A 70 7.58 4.05 22.18
C HIS A 70 8.88 3.94 21.35
N THR A 71 9.79 3.02 21.66
CA THR A 71 11.07 2.90 20.95
C THR A 71 10.99 2.07 19.66
N THR A 72 10.08 1.09 19.61
CA THR A 72 9.85 0.24 18.43
C THR A 72 9.21 1.02 17.28
N ASN A 73 8.23 1.88 17.57
CA ASN A 73 7.59 2.72 16.55
C ASN A 73 8.52 3.75 15.92
N GLN A 74 9.44 4.34 16.69
CA GLN A 74 10.34 5.37 16.15
C GLN A 74 11.31 4.82 15.10
N SER A 75 11.77 3.58 15.26
CA SER A 75 12.68 2.95 14.29
C SER A 75 11.97 2.64 12.97
N ALA A 76 10.71 2.17 13.05
CA ALA A 76 9.87 1.97 11.87
C ALA A 76 9.54 3.30 11.17
N ILE A 77 9.27 4.36 11.94
CA ILE A 77 9.08 5.73 11.41
C ILE A 77 10.33 6.22 10.68
N ASN A 78 11.52 6.02 11.26
CA ASN A 78 12.78 6.43 10.62
C ASN A 78 12.98 5.64 9.32
N THR A 79 12.75 4.33 9.34
CA THR A 79 12.80 3.48 8.14
C THR A 79 11.85 3.97 7.05
N LEU A 80 10.62 4.34 7.43
CA LEU A 80 9.63 4.91 6.50
C LEU A 80 10.14 6.20 5.85
N HIS A 81 10.64 7.14 6.66
CA HIS A 81 11.18 8.41 6.17
C HIS A 81 12.41 8.20 5.29
N ASP A 82 13.30 7.28 5.63
CA ASP A 82 14.48 6.97 4.82
C ASP A 82 14.10 6.40 3.45
N ILE A 83 13.11 5.50 3.41
CA ILE A 83 12.55 4.97 2.15
C ILE A 83 11.93 6.10 1.33
N TYR A 84 11.08 6.93 1.96
CA TYR A 84 10.39 8.01 1.29
C TYR A 84 11.35 9.06 0.70
N ASN A 85 12.37 9.45 1.48
CA ASN A 85 13.36 10.44 1.07
C ASN A 85 14.30 9.93 -0.03
N ALA A 86 14.64 8.64 0.00
CA ALA A 86 15.45 8.02 -1.05
C ALA A 86 14.67 7.89 -2.38
N ALA A 87 13.36 7.65 -2.29
CA ALA A 87 12.50 7.42 -3.45
C ALA A 87 12.45 8.61 -4.43
N ASP A 88 12.52 9.86 -3.96
CA ASP A 88 12.57 11.05 -4.82
C ASP A 88 13.79 11.05 -5.77
N LYS A 89 14.86 10.32 -5.39
CA LYS A 89 16.07 10.13 -6.21
C LYS A 89 16.04 8.86 -7.05
N GLY A 90 14.97 8.09 -6.99
CA GLY A 90 14.81 6.82 -7.69
C GLY A 90 15.69 5.70 -7.13
N GLU A 91 16.07 5.77 -5.85
CA GLU A 91 16.89 4.76 -5.17
C GLU A 91 16.23 4.31 -3.84
N MET A 92 16.71 3.19 -3.29
CA MET A 92 16.33 2.72 -1.95
C MET A 92 17.47 2.98 -0.95
N PRO A 93 17.17 3.17 0.35
CA PRO A 93 18.19 3.35 1.38
C PRO A 93 18.94 2.04 1.66
N GLY A 94 20.01 2.12 2.48
CA GLY A 94 20.76 0.95 2.95
C GLY A 94 21.87 0.50 2.01
N ASN A 95 22.15 -0.80 2.00
CA ASN A 95 23.21 -1.43 1.20
C ASN A 95 23.01 -1.31 -0.32
N VAL A 96 21.82 -0.92 -0.78
CA VAL A 96 21.50 -0.70 -2.20
C VAL A 96 21.56 0.77 -2.63
N GLN A 97 21.87 1.69 -1.72
CA GLN A 97 21.92 3.14 -2.00
C GLN A 97 22.81 3.47 -3.20
N GLY A 98 22.37 4.35 -4.09
CA GLY A 98 23.06 4.70 -5.33
C GLY A 98 22.71 3.80 -6.53
N LEU A 99 21.99 2.69 -6.32
CA LEU A 99 21.35 1.96 -7.41
C LEU A 99 20.03 2.67 -7.78
N LYS A 100 19.95 3.15 -9.01
CA LYS A 100 18.87 4.03 -9.47
C LYS A 100 18.03 3.38 -10.57
N ILE A 101 16.71 3.54 -10.44
CA ILE A 101 15.73 3.19 -11.49
C ILE A 101 16.10 3.89 -12.81
N ASN A 102 16.03 3.13 -13.92
CA ASN A 102 16.34 3.54 -15.30
C ASN A 102 17.74 4.13 -15.52
N ASN A 103 18.69 3.89 -14.61
CA ASN A 103 20.05 4.39 -14.75
C ASN A 103 21.06 3.29 -14.44
N SER A 104 21.01 2.72 -13.24
CA SER A 104 21.86 1.59 -12.88
C SER A 104 21.45 0.34 -13.63
N THR A 105 22.43 -0.51 -13.93
CA THR A 105 22.23 -1.73 -14.72
C THR A 105 22.27 -2.98 -13.85
N LYS A 106 21.81 -4.11 -14.40
CA LYS A 106 21.98 -5.45 -13.78
C LYS A 106 23.42 -5.73 -13.37
N LYS A 107 24.39 -5.30 -14.20
CA LYS A 107 25.81 -5.45 -13.88
C LYS A 107 26.22 -4.64 -12.65
N ASP A 108 25.69 -3.43 -12.47
CA ASP A 108 25.98 -2.58 -11.33
C ASP A 108 25.39 -3.17 -10.04
N VAL A 109 24.20 -3.76 -10.13
CA VAL A 109 23.58 -4.52 -9.02
C VAL A 109 24.49 -5.67 -8.62
N HIS A 110 24.92 -6.50 -9.58
CA HIS A 110 25.76 -7.67 -9.31
C HIS A 110 27.15 -7.28 -8.79
N HIS A 111 27.71 -6.17 -9.28
CA HIS A 111 28.98 -5.66 -8.77
C HIS A 111 28.87 -5.20 -7.30
N LYS A 112 27.70 -4.68 -6.91
CA LYS A 112 27.47 -4.14 -5.57
C LYS A 112 27.03 -5.20 -4.56
N LEU A 113 26.20 -6.16 -4.97
CA LEU A 113 25.57 -7.14 -4.08
C LEU A 113 26.10 -8.58 -4.28
N GLY A 114 26.89 -8.82 -5.32
CA GLY A 114 27.26 -10.17 -5.74
C GLY A 114 26.18 -10.82 -6.61
N ASP A 115 26.26 -12.14 -6.76
CA ASP A 115 25.27 -12.91 -7.50
C ASP A 115 23.96 -13.03 -6.69
N PRO A 116 22.79 -13.01 -7.35
CA PRO A 116 21.52 -13.19 -6.66
C PRO A 116 21.40 -14.61 -6.11
N GLU A 117 20.83 -14.74 -4.92
CA GLU A 117 20.53 -16.04 -4.30
C GLU A 117 19.53 -16.84 -5.12
N LYS A 118 18.56 -16.14 -5.72
CA LYS A 118 17.52 -16.72 -6.55
C LYS A 118 17.12 -15.75 -7.65
N VAL A 119 16.91 -16.27 -8.85
CA VAL A 119 16.20 -15.55 -9.91
C VAL A 119 14.79 -16.11 -9.98
N ASP A 120 13.78 -15.29 -9.68
CA ASP A 120 12.37 -15.68 -9.67
C ASP A 120 11.56 -14.77 -10.58
N ASN A 121 10.95 -15.35 -11.62
CA ASN A 121 10.32 -14.63 -12.72
C ASN A 121 11.24 -13.55 -13.32
N GLN A 122 10.91 -12.27 -13.09
CA GLN A 122 11.62 -11.11 -13.61
C GLN A 122 12.57 -10.48 -12.58
N PHE A 123 12.67 -11.05 -11.37
CA PHE A 123 13.43 -10.47 -10.27
C PHE A 123 14.69 -11.28 -9.97
N ASP A 124 15.81 -10.57 -9.85
CA ASP A 124 16.99 -11.05 -9.12
C ASP A 124 16.76 -10.79 -7.62
N LEU A 125 16.72 -11.84 -6.82
CA LEU A 125 16.44 -11.79 -5.38
C LEU A 125 17.73 -11.94 -4.56
N TYR A 126 17.86 -11.06 -3.57
CA TYR A 126 18.92 -11.02 -2.57
C TYR A 126 18.25 -11.14 -1.21
N GLY A 127 18.64 -12.14 -0.43
CA GLY A 127 18.10 -12.40 0.89
C GLY A 127 18.51 -11.33 1.90
N TRP A 128 17.84 -11.36 3.05
CA TRP A 128 18.29 -10.60 4.21
C TRP A 128 19.48 -11.31 4.87
N GLU A 129 20.50 -10.56 5.27
CA GLU A 129 21.62 -11.10 6.04
C GLU A 129 21.93 -10.22 7.26
N MET A 130 21.86 -10.78 8.47
CA MET A 130 22.38 -10.14 9.70
C MET A 130 21.90 -8.70 9.93
N GLY A 131 20.61 -8.44 9.71
CA GLY A 131 20.01 -7.10 9.86
C GLY A 131 20.08 -6.22 8.61
N GLN A 132 20.65 -6.71 7.50
CA GLN A 132 20.50 -6.10 6.19
C GLN A 132 19.15 -6.52 5.57
N PRO A 133 18.41 -5.58 4.96
CA PRO A 133 17.16 -5.91 4.30
C PRO A 133 17.38 -6.73 3.03
N GLY A 134 16.42 -7.60 2.73
CA GLY A 134 16.39 -8.32 1.45
C GLY A 134 15.83 -7.44 0.34
N TYR A 135 16.31 -7.66 -0.90
CA TYR A 135 15.89 -6.88 -2.07
C TYR A 135 15.59 -7.75 -3.28
N GLY A 136 14.70 -7.26 -4.13
CA GLY A 136 14.44 -7.79 -5.46
C GLY A 136 14.65 -6.71 -6.52
N PHE A 137 15.33 -7.04 -7.61
CA PHE A 137 15.56 -6.11 -8.73
C PHE A 137 14.97 -6.68 -10.01
N ALA A 138 14.05 -5.94 -10.63
CA ALA A 138 13.63 -6.20 -12.00
C ALA A 138 14.33 -5.25 -12.98
N TYR A 139 14.41 -5.67 -14.24
CA TYR A 139 15.14 -4.94 -15.26
C TYR A 139 14.30 -4.67 -16.51
N ASN A 140 14.59 -3.56 -17.16
CA ASN A 140 14.13 -3.23 -18.50
C ASN A 140 14.86 -4.08 -19.56
N LYS A 141 14.40 -3.99 -20.81
CA LYS A 141 15.03 -4.67 -21.96
C LYS A 141 16.47 -4.20 -22.23
N ASP A 142 16.83 -3.00 -21.80
CA ASP A 142 18.18 -2.45 -21.91
C ASP A 142 19.09 -2.82 -20.71
N ASN A 143 18.60 -3.70 -19.82
CA ASN A 143 19.23 -4.12 -18.58
C ASN A 143 19.37 -3.03 -17.49
N THR A 144 18.69 -1.88 -17.63
CA THR A 144 18.56 -0.92 -16.52
C THR A 144 17.52 -1.37 -15.51
N ILE A 145 17.64 -0.96 -14.24
CA ILE A 145 16.69 -1.33 -13.19
C ILE A 145 15.31 -0.71 -13.49
N SER A 146 14.26 -1.52 -13.51
CA SER A 146 12.87 -1.08 -13.73
C SER A 146 12.06 -0.99 -12.43
N GLU A 147 12.36 -1.85 -11.45
CA GLU A 147 11.73 -1.88 -10.13
C GLU A 147 12.74 -2.34 -9.08
N ILE A 148 12.72 -1.69 -7.92
CA ILE A 148 13.43 -2.13 -6.71
C ILE A 148 12.40 -2.49 -5.66
N ARG A 149 12.43 -3.73 -5.20
CA ARG A 149 11.56 -4.24 -4.12
C ARG A 149 12.37 -4.41 -2.85
N ASN A 150 11.94 -3.80 -1.76
CA ASN A 150 12.53 -3.95 -0.43
C ASN A 150 11.63 -4.86 0.43
N PHE A 151 12.16 -5.98 0.91
CA PHE A 151 11.43 -6.95 1.74
C PHE A 151 11.61 -6.73 3.26
N GLY A 152 12.41 -5.75 3.64
CA GLY A 152 12.80 -5.51 5.04
C GLY A 152 13.78 -6.58 5.55
N THR A 153 14.02 -6.57 6.86
CA THR A 153 14.90 -7.53 7.54
C THR A 153 14.09 -8.69 8.13
N GLY A 154 14.69 -9.88 8.18
CA GLY A 154 14.08 -11.07 8.78
C GLY A 154 14.08 -11.04 10.32
N VAL A 155 15.08 -10.40 10.93
CA VAL A 155 15.17 -10.18 12.39
C VAL A 155 14.68 -8.78 12.74
N GLU A 156 14.08 -8.63 13.92
CA GLU A 156 13.56 -7.34 14.41
C GLU A 156 12.57 -6.66 13.44
N ARG A 157 11.72 -7.44 12.77
CA ARG A 157 10.82 -6.90 11.73
C ARG A 157 9.94 -5.73 12.21
N GLN A 158 9.59 -5.71 13.49
CA GLN A 158 8.81 -4.62 14.12
C GLN A 158 9.53 -3.26 14.11
N THR A 159 10.86 -3.23 13.95
CA THR A 159 11.64 -1.98 13.85
C THR A 159 11.80 -1.51 12.40
N ASN A 160 11.28 -2.26 11.41
CA ASN A 160 11.34 -1.97 9.98
C ASN A 160 9.93 -1.93 9.34
N LEU A 161 9.77 -2.40 8.09
CA LEU A 161 8.51 -2.66 7.39
C LEU A 161 7.44 -3.35 8.25
N GLY A 162 7.82 -4.27 9.14
CA GLY A 162 6.88 -4.93 10.05
C GLY A 162 6.26 -4.00 11.10
N GLY A 163 6.86 -2.84 11.39
CA GLY A 163 6.26 -1.81 12.23
C GLY A 163 5.48 -0.75 11.44
N ILE A 164 5.45 -0.84 10.11
CA ILE A 164 4.75 0.14 9.26
C ILE A 164 3.34 -0.35 8.98
N THR A 165 2.34 0.40 9.45
CA THR A 165 0.90 0.13 9.27
C THR A 165 0.25 1.17 8.35
N PRO A 166 -0.95 0.91 7.79
CA PRO A 166 -1.70 1.91 7.03
C PRO A 166 -1.94 3.21 7.79
N ASP A 167 -2.25 3.11 9.09
CA ASP A 167 -2.46 4.28 9.94
C ASP A 167 -1.16 5.09 10.07
N LEU A 168 -0.02 4.42 10.27
CA LEU A 168 1.28 5.09 10.33
C LEU A 168 1.64 5.78 9.01
N LEU A 169 1.37 5.14 7.87
CA LEU A 169 1.55 5.74 6.55
C LEU A 169 0.69 7.01 6.41
N GLY A 170 -0.57 6.94 6.84
CA GLY A 170 -1.49 8.07 6.87
C GLY A 170 -1.03 9.21 7.76
N GLU A 171 -0.50 8.90 8.94
CA GLU A 171 0.01 9.88 9.91
C GLU A 171 1.29 10.56 9.46
N GLN A 172 2.23 9.82 8.87
CA GLN A 172 3.56 10.33 8.52
C GLN A 172 3.63 10.94 7.11
N LEU A 173 2.95 10.33 6.13
CA LEU A 173 3.02 10.73 4.72
C LEU A 173 1.73 11.39 4.22
N GLY A 174 0.66 11.34 5.01
CA GLY A 174 -0.67 11.78 4.60
C GLY A 174 -1.42 10.72 3.79
N LEU A 175 -2.47 11.15 3.09
CA LEU A 175 -3.30 10.26 2.28
C LEU A 175 -2.49 9.72 1.09
N ALA A 176 -2.60 8.41 0.85
CA ALA A 176 -2.05 7.77 -0.34
C ALA A 176 -2.68 8.35 -1.62
N ASP A 177 -1.88 8.51 -2.67
CA ASP A 177 -2.33 8.97 -3.99
C ASP A 177 -3.28 7.96 -4.64
N LYS A 178 -3.03 6.66 -4.42
CA LYS A 178 -3.88 5.56 -4.90
C LYS A 178 -3.87 4.44 -3.86
N ILE A 179 -4.99 3.72 -3.77
CA ILE A 179 -5.09 2.47 -3.03
C ILE A 179 -5.58 1.41 -4.01
N LEU A 180 -4.79 0.38 -4.23
CA LEU A 180 -5.04 -0.67 -5.23
C LEU A 180 -5.19 -2.02 -4.52
N LYS A 181 -6.06 -2.90 -5.03
CA LYS A 181 -6.11 -4.31 -4.63
C LYS A 181 -5.14 -5.08 -5.53
N VAL A 182 -4.24 -5.87 -4.94
CA VAL A 182 -3.31 -6.70 -5.71
C VAL A 182 -4.08 -7.88 -6.33
N PRO A 183 -4.07 -8.06 -7.67
CA PRO A 183 -4.83 -9.14 -8.31
C PRO A 183 -4.34 -10.53 -7.87
N GLY A 184 -5.27 -11.37 -7.42
CA GLY A 184 -4.95 -12.76 -7.04
C GLY A 184 -4.38 -12.93 -5.64
N THR A 185 -4.26 -11.86 -4.85
CA THR A 185 -3.91 -11.92 -3.42
C THR A 185 -4.90 -11.09 -2.60
N ASP A 186 -4.83 -11.21 -1.27
CA ASP A 186 -5.57 -10.35 -0.36
C ASP A 186 -4.82 -9.07 0.02
N GLU A 187 -3.69 -8.81 -0.64
CA GLU A 187 -2.86 -7.64 -0.41
C GLU A 187 -3.50 -6.37 -0.95
N THR A 188 -3.22 -5.28 -0.25
CA THR A 188 -3.59 -3.92 -0.60
C THR A 188 -2.31 -3.11 -0.80
N ASP A 189 -2.25 -2.36 -1.89
CA ASP A 189 -1.12 -1.55 -2.29
C ASP A 189 -1.46 -0.06 -2.11
N TYR A 190 -0.75 0.58 -1.18
CA TYR A 190 -0.84 2.01 -0.90
C TYR A 190 0.25 2.74 -1.68
N VAL A 191 -0.16 3.55 -2.65
CA VAL A 191 0.75 4.21 -3.58
C VAL A 191 0.96 5.67 -3.18
N TYR A 192 2.22 6.07 -3.07
CA TYR A 192 2.66 7.44 -2.81
C TYR A 192 3.59 7.92 -3.92
N LYS A 193 3.29 9.07 -4.51
CA LYS A 193 4.14 9.71 -5.51
C LYS A 193 5.30 10.44 -4.84
N THR A 194 6.48 10.24 -5.38
CA THR A 194 7.74 10.84 -4.91
C THR A 194 8.49 11.40 -6.11
N GLY A 195 8.19 12.64 -6.47
CA GLY A 195 8.75 13.28 -7.66
C GLY A 195 8.39 12.53 -8.95
N ASN A 196 9.42 11.98 -9.62
CA ASN A 196 9.27 11.18 -10.84
C ASN A 196 9.08 9.67 -10.56
N TYR A 197 8.89 9.29 -9.30
CA TYR A 197 8.84 7.91 -8.82
C TYR A 197 7.53 7.63 -8.08
N GLU A 198 7.17 6.35 -7.97
CA GLU A 198 6.03 5.89 -7.16
C GLU A 198 6.55 4.85 -6.16
N LEU A 199 6.17 5.03 -4.88
CA LEU A 199 6.35 4.06 -3.82
C LEU A 199 5.04 3.29 -3.61
N HIS A 200 5.15 1.97 -3.61
CA HIS A 200 4.05 1.03 -3.44
C HIS A 200 4.26 0.26 -2.14
N PHE A 201 3.50 0.60 -1.09
CA PHE A 201 3.52 -0.11 0.18
C PHE A 201 2.49 -1.24 0.12
N VAL A 202 2.95 -2.47 -0.09
CA VAL A 202 2.09 -3.65 -0.23
C VAL A 202 1.90 -4.28 1.14
N ILE A 203 0.63 -4.36 1.57
CA ILE A 203 0.20 -4.77 2.90
C ILE A 203 -0.78 -5.95 2.76
N GLY A 204 -0.51 -7.08 3.41
CA GLY A 204 -1.42 -8.24 3.45
C GLY A 204 -0.76 -9.56 3.87
N ASP A 205 -1.55 -10.61 4.11
CA ASP A 205 -1.17 -12.01 4.40
C ASP A 205 0.11 -12.32 5.23
N ASN A 206 0.56 -11.39 6.07
CA ASN A 206 1.57 -11.69 7.09
C ASN A 206 0.93 -12.50 8.21
N PRO A 207 1.60 -13.53 8.77
CA PRO A 207 1.17 -14.09 10.04
C PRO A 207 1.18 -12.97 11.09
N VAL A 208 0.08 -12.82 11.83
CA VAL A 208 -0.07 -11.84 12.91
C VAL A 208 1.06 -12.05 13.92
N ILE A 209 2.08 -11.19 13.88
CA ILE A 209 3.10 -11.11 14.93
C ILE A 209 2.56 -10.11 15.95
N ASP A 210 2.19 -10.61 17.12
CA ASP A 210 1.88 -9.82 18.32
C ASP A 210 0.83 -8.70 18.14
N GLY A 211 -0.28 -9.00 17.44
CA GLY A 211 -1.44 -8.10 17.36
C GLY A 211 -1.39 -7.06 16.25
N PHE A 212 -0.41 -7.12 15.35
CA PHE A 212 -0.34 -6.28 14.16
C PHE A 212 -0.73 -7.09 12.91
N ASP A 213 -1.98 -6.93 12.46
CA ASP A 213 -2.60 -7.73 11.39
C ASP A 213 -2.46 -7.09 9.99
N GLN A 214 -1.77 -5.95 9.87
CA GLN A 214 -1.76 -5.13 8.65
C GLN A 214 -0.43 -4.39 8.48
N THR A 215 0.67 -5.12 8.35
CA THR A 215 2.01 -4.53 8.23
C THR A 215 2.52 -4.65 6.79
N VAL A 216 3.49 -3.82 6.43
CA VAL A 216 4.07 -3.84 5.09
C VAL A 216 4.87 -5.12 4.85
N ASN A 217 4.55 -5.84 3.76
CA ASN A 217 5.27 -7.04 3.30
C ASN A 217 6.56 -6.62 2.62
N HIS A 218 6.39 -5.79 1.61
CA HIS A 218 7.46 -5.23 0.82
C HIS A 218 7.06 -3.86 0.30
N VAL A 219 8.06 -3.05 0.00
CA VAL A 219 7.90 -1.74 -0.64
C VAL A 219 8.51 -1.81 -2.03
N ASN A 220 7.74 -1.45 -3.05
CA ASN A 220 8.27 -1.34 -4.40
C ASN A 220 8.52 0.13 -4.74
N LEU A 221 9.69 0.42 -5.28
CA LEU A 221 10.01 1.66 -5.94
C LEU A 221 10.02 1.42 -7.45
N THR A 222 9.21 2.19 -8.16
CA THR A 222 9.15 2.16 -9.62
C THR A 222 9.22 3.57 -10.17
N THR A 223 9.46 3.71 -11.48
CA THR A 223 9.20 5.00 -12.12
C THR A 223 7.76 5.39 -11.90
N GLY A 224 7.57 6.62 -11.47
CA GLY A 224 6.29 7.23 -11.28
C GLY A 224 5.64 7.22 -12.63
N THR A 225 4.73 6.27 -12.78
CA THR A 225 3.93 6.29 -13.97
C THR A 225 3.09 7.54 -13.78
N ASN A 226 3.19 8.48 -14.72
CA ASN A 226 1.98 9.16 -15.16
C ASN A 226 1.04 8.10 -15.76
N LYS A 227 0.72 7.03 -15.02
CA LYS A 227 -0.38 6.11 -15.28
C LYS A 227 -1.55 7.05 -15.22
N THR A 228 -2.00 7.39 -16.41
CA THR A 228 -3.03 8.37 -16.61
C THR A 228 -4.27 7.68 -16.06
N HIS A 229 -4.59 7.93 -14.80
CA HIS A 229 -5.80 7.39 -14.19
C HIS A 229 -6.98 8.22 -14.70
N LEU A 230 -7.58 7.75 -15.79
CA LEU A 230 -8.75 8.39 -16.35
C LEU A 230 -9.94 8.04 -15.45
N SER A 231 -10.39 9.01 -14.67
CA SER A 231 -11.48 8.84 -13.68
C SER A 231 -12.87 9.11 -14.26
N SER A 232 -12.97 9.50 -15.54
CA SER A 232 -14.25 9.75 -16.21
C SER A 232 -14.15 9.61 -17.73
N GLY A 233 -15.30 9.37 -18.38
CA GLY A 233 -15.41 9.36 -19.83
C GLY A 233 -14.99 10.69 -20.47
N THR A 234 -15.30 11.83 -19.83
CA THR A 234 -14.86 13.15 -20.30
C THR A 234 -13.34 13.33 -20.21
N ALA A 235 -12.70 12.86 -19.12
CA ALA A 235 -11.23 12.86 -19.01
C ALA A 235 -10.61 11.98 -20.09
N ALA A 236 -11.21 10.81 -20.35
CA ALA A 236 -10.76 9.89 -21.40
C ALA A 236 -10.91 10.47 -22.81
N ALA A 237 -12.01 11.18 -23.10
CA ALA A 237 -12.22 11.86 -24.37
C ALA A 237 -11.18 12.96 -24.61
N LYS A 238 -10.91 13.80 -23.60
CA LYS A 238 -9.90 14.86 -23.68
C LYS A 238 -8.49 14.27 -23.86
N TYR A 239 -8.17 13.22 -23.10
CA TYR A 239 -6.91 12.51 -23.22
C TYR A 239 -6.71 11.95 -24.63
N LEU A 240 -7.70 11.23 -25.18
CA LEU A 240 -7.63 10.68 -26.53
C LEU A 240 -7.46 11.77 -27.60
N LYS A 241 -8.16 12.91 -27.46
CA LYS A 241 -8.02 14.05 -28.36
C LYS A 241 -6.57 14.56 -28.42
N HIS A 242 -5.94 14.66 -27.25
CA HIS A 242 -4.54 15.06 -27.14
C HIS A 242 -3.58 14.03 -27.76
N GLN A 243 -3.78 12.75 -27.45
CA GLN A 243 -2.95 11.66 -27.98
C GLN A 243 -3.00 11.57 -29.52
N LEU A 244 -4.17 11.80 -30.11
CA LEU A 244 -4.34 11.84 -31.57
C LEU A 244 -3.86 13.15 -32.21
N LYS A 245 -3.31 14.09 -31.43
CA LYS A 245 -2.87 15.43 -31.87
C LYS A 245 -3.99 16.22 -32.56
N MET A 246 -5.22 16.06 -32.07
CA MET A 246 -6.42 16.69 -32.62
C MET A 246 -6.93 17.85 -31.78
N ASP A 247 -6.13 18.38 -30.83
CA ASP A 247 -6.52 19.47 -29.93
C ASP A 247 -7.10 20.69 -30.67
N ASN A 248 -6.47 21.04 -31.79
CA ASN A 248 -6.85 22.18 -32.65
C ASN A 248 -7.82 21.80 -33.79
N ASN A 249 -8.30 20.56 -33.84
CA ASN A 249 -9.27 20.12 -34.84
C ASN A 249 -10.68 20.45 -34.36
N GLU A 250 -11.34 21.39 -35.05
CA GLU A 250 -12.71 21.81 -34.74
C GLU A 250 -13.79 20.96 -35.44
N ASP A 251 -13.42 20.18 -36.47
CA ASP A 251 -14.35 19.33 -37.22
C ASP A 251 -14.68 18.03 -36.48
N ILE A 252 -13.72 17.47 -35.73
CA ILE A 252 -13.90 16.21 -34.99
C ILE A 252 -14.33 16.46 -33.55
N VAL A 253 -15.47 15.87 -33.18
CA VAL A 253 -16.02 15.87 -31.82
C VAL A 253 -15.76 14.52 -31.16
N PHE A 254 -15.23 14.54 -29.94
CA PHE A 254 -15.01 13.38 -29.09
C PHE A 254 -16.13 13.33 -28.05
N SER A 255 -16.92 12.26 -28.06
CA SER A 255 -18.02 12.03 -27.13
C SER A 255 -17.77 10.76 -26.34
N ASP A 256 -18.03 10.78 -25.03
CA ASP A 256 -17.87 9.65 -24.11
C ASP A 256 -19.08 8.72 -24.06
N MET A 257 -20.06 8.90 -24.94
CA MET A 257 -21.24 8.03 -25.08
C MET A 257 -22.02 7.79 -23.78
N GLY A 258 -22.00 8.74 -22.84
CA GLY A 258 -22.66 8.60 -21.53
C GLY A 258 -21.68 8.37 -20.37
N GLY A 259 -20.40 8.14 -20.67
CA GLY A 259 -19.33 8.08 -19.67
C GLY A 259 -19.31 6.80 -18.84
N ASP A 260 -20.03 5.76 -19.27
CA ASP A 260 -20.10 4.49 -18.57
C ASP A 260 -18.74 3.78 -18.58
N LEU A 261 -18.35 3.28 -17.41
CA LEU A 261 -17.14 2.48 -17.26
C LEU A 261 -17.46 1.02 -17.59
N GLU A 262 -16.91 0.52 -18.69
CA GLU A 262 -16.96 -0.87 -19.11
C GLU A 262 -15.70 -1.60 -18.64
N THR A 263 -15.70 -2.94 -18.65
CA THR A 263 -14.50 -3.74 -18.32
C THR A 263 -14.35 -4.91 -19.29
N ASP A 264 -13.13 -5.16 -19.76
CA ASP A 264 -12.77 -6.36 -20.51
C ASP A 264 -11.50 -7.02 -19.94
N LYS A 265 -11.03 -8.10 -20.58
CA LYS A 265 -9.81 -8.83 -20.18
C LYS A 265 -8.53 -7.98 -20.09
N THR A 266 -8.53 -6.78 -20.67
CA THR A 266 -7.41 -5.83 -20.67
C THR A 266 -7.51 -4.84 -19.50
N GLY A 267 -8.71 -4.66 -18.92
CA GLY A 267 -8.98 -3.71 -17.85
C GLY A 267 -10.28 -2.93 -18.03
N SER A 268 -10.50 -1.95 -17.17
CA SER A 268 -11.64 -1.05 -17.21
C SER A 268 -11.40 0.13 -18.18
N TYR A 269 -12.41 0.49 -18.97
CA TYR A 269 -12.31 1.46 -20.05
C TYR A 269 -13.59 2.26 -20.29
N TYR A 270 -13.44 3.42 -20.95
CA TYR A 270 -14.54 4.23 -21.48
C TYR A 270 -14.62 4.08 -23.01
N THR A 271 -15.83 4.09 -23.56
CA THR A 271 -16.05 4.09 -25.00
C THR A 271 -16.13 5.53 -25.52
N ILE A 272 -15.18 5.94 -26.35
CA ILE A 272 -15.14 7.28 -26.95
C ILE A 272 -15.49 7.21 -28.43
N LYS A 273 -16.53 7.94 -28.83
CA LYS A 273 -16.97 8.08 -30.23
C LYS A 273 -16.43 9.37 -30.84
N LEU A 274 -15.79 9.25 -32.00
CA LEU A 274 -15.34 10.39 -32.80
C LEU A 274 -16.35 10.65 -33.92
N THR A 275 -16.76 11.90 -34.06
CA THR A 275 -17.76 12.31 -35.05
C THR A 275 -17.32 13.57 -35.80
N SER A 276 -17.36 13.56 -37.14
CA SER A 276 -17.06 14.71 -38.00
C SER A 276 -18.29 15.56 -38.26
N LYS A 277 -18.21 16.85 -37.94
CA LYS A 277 -19.27 17.85 -38.21
C LYS A 277 -19.51 18.00 -39.71
N SER A 278 -18.45 18.06 -40.52
CA SER A 278 -18.55 18.21 -41.97
C SER A 278 -19.25 17.02 -42.65
N MET A 279 -19.01 15.80 -42.17
CA MET A 279 -19.71 14.61 -42.66
C MET A 279 -21.19 14.58 -42.26
N GLN A 280 -21.52 15.04 -41.05
CA GLN A 280 -22.91 15.18 -40.61
C GLN A 280 -23.68 16.19 -41.47
N LYS A 281 -23.06 17.33 -41.79
CA LYS A 281 -23.67 18.36 -42.67
C LYS A 281 -23.97 17.83 -44.08
N LYS A 282 -23.25 16.80 -44.54
CA LYS A 282 -23.48 16.13 -45.83
C LYS A 282 -24.54 15.00 -45.75
N GLY A 283 -25.23 14.86 -44.62
CA GLY A 283 -26.30 13.88 -44.44
C GLY A 283 -25.85 12.49 -43.97
N GLY A 284 -24.56 12.31 -43.62
CA GLY A 284 -24.06 11.06 -43.05
C GLY A 284 -24.16 11.00 -41.52
N THR A 285 -23.89 9.83 -40.93
CA THR A 285 -23.80 9.70 -39.45
C THR A 285 -22.61 10.47 -38.86
N GLY A 286 -21.62 10.76 -39.69
CA GLY A 286 -20.37 11.42 -39.33
C GLY A 286 -19.45 10.61 -38.43
N THR A 287 -19.75 9.34 -38.16
CA THR A 287 -18.92 8.52 -37.27
C THR A 287 -17.58 8.24 -37.94
N VAL A 288 -16.49 8.68 -37.30
CA VAL A 288 -15.11 8.49 -37.78
C VAL A 288 -14.47 7.27 -37.12
N GLY A 289 -14.83 6.99 -35.87
CA GLY A 289 -14.34 5.82 -35.16
C GLY A 289 -14.89 5.72 -33.75
N LEU A 290 -14.81 4.52 -33.18
CA LEU A 290 -15.07 4.27 -31.77
C LEU A 290 -13.79 3.74 -31.16
N TYR A 291 -13.43 4.22 -29.97
CA TYR A 291 -12.22 3.82 -29.26
C TYR A 291 -12.60 3.32 -27.87
N LYS A 292 -11.91 2.26 -27.42
CA LYS A 292 -11.81 1.93 -26.00
C LYS A 292 -10.62 2.67 -25.42
N VAL A 293 -10.84 3.48 -24.40
CA VAL A 293 -9.78 4.22 -23.69
C VAL A 293 -9.77 3.73 -22.25
N TYR A 294 -8.70 3.01 -21.89
CA TYR A 294 -8.54 2.37 -20.59
C TYR A 294 -8.17 3.37 -19.51
N GLN A 295 -8.50 3.02 -18.26
CA GLN A 295 -8.18 3.84 -17.09
C GLN A 295 -6.67 4.00 -16.85
N ASP A 296 -5.79 3.28 -17.55
CA ASP A 296 -4.34 3.46 -17.46
C ASP A 296 -3.77 4.38 -18.57
N GLY A 297 -4.62 4.87 -19.47
CA GLY A 297 -4.25 5.70 -20.62
C GLY A 297 -3.93 4.91 -21.90
N THR A 298 -4.03 3.58 -21.91
CA THR A 298 -3.97 2.80 -23.15
C THR A 298 -5.25 2.99 -23.95
N TYR A 299 -5.19 2.93 -25.29
CA TYR A 299 -6.38 3.01 -26.13
C TYR A 299 -6.30 2.12 -27.37
N LYS A 300 -7.46 1.64 -27.83
CA LYS A 300 -7.58 0.82 -29.05
C LYS A 300 -8.87 1.10 -29.79
N LEU A 301 -8.86 0.92 -31.11
CA LEU A 301 -10.08 1.02 -31.92
C LEU A 301 -11.07 -0.08 -31.50
N LYS A 302 -12.33 0.30 -31.31
CA LYS A 302 -13.45 -0.62 -31.03
C LYS A 302 -14.03 -1.01 -32.40
N ASN A 303 -13.66 -2.21 -32.84
CA ASN A 303 -14.23 -2.84 -34.04
C ASN A 303 -15.63 -3.38 -33.76
#